data_AF-A0A367IP28-F1
#
_entry.id   AF-A0A367IP28-F1
#
_cell.length_a   1.000
_cell.length_b   1.000
_cell.length_c   1.000
_cell.angle_alpha   90.00
_cell.angle_beta   90.00
_cell.angle_gamma   90.00
#
_symmetry.space_group_name_H-M   'P 1'
#
loop_
_entity.id
_entity.type
_entity.pdbx_description
1 polymer ?
#
loop_
_entity_poly.entity_id
_entity_poly.type
_entity_poly.pdbx_seq_one_letter_code
_entity_poly.pdbx_strand_id
1 'polypeptide(L)'
;MTTAPDVNSLIYECADYTLKNSIGIITKRAARVVTVASLKQYLISQNISPKAVENIFKTRVKLGPIGDWTDWDYECCQVEDYRNDPRFNYRYFPELVDHKSNNTLLFVCYSKQNHLAYLNDISLNRKPVSSRKELSDELMDLYKELKPKQSMIDERRSLKNRIQAKLNKIWP
;
A
#
# COMPACT_ATOMS: atom_id res chain seq x y z
N MET A 1 15.52 -0.96 -36.54
CA MET A 1 14.86 0.00 -35.64
C MET A 1 13.91 -0.78 -34.75
N THR A 2 14.31 -1.10 -33.53
CA THR A 2 13.45 -1.75 -32.54
C THR A 2 12.55 -0.69 -31.92
N THR A 3 11.27 -0.72 -32.25
CA THR A 3 10.23 0.05 -31.56
C THR A 3 10.32 -0.26 -30.07
N ALA A 4 10.29 0.78 -29.23
CA ALA A 4 10.27 0.57 -27.78
C ALA A 4 9.07 -0.34 -27.45
N PRO A 5 9.28 -1.45 -26.73
CA PRO A 5 8.20 -2.37 -26.42
C PRO A 5 7.10 -1.64 -25.64
N ASP A 6 5.84 -1.90 -26.00
CA ASP A 6 4.68 -1.36 -25.30
C ASP A 6 4.73 -1.73 -23.82
N VAL A 7 4.26 -0.82 -22.96
CA VAL A 7 4.28 -1.00 -21.50
C VAL A 7 3.52 -2.26 -21.11
N ASN A 8 2.40 -2.56 -21.77
CA ASN A 8 1.65 -3.79 -21.46
C ASN A 8 2.46 -5.04 -21.81
N SER A 9 3.11 -5.07 -22.98
CA SER A 9 3.99 -6.18 -23.39
C SER A 9 5.11 -6.42 -22.39
N LEU A 10 5.71 -5.34 -21.86
CA LEU A 10 6.73 -5.44 -20.84
C LEU A 10 6.21 -5.98 -19.51
N ILE A 11 5.00 -5.59 -19.11
CA ILE A 11 4.38 -6.11 -17.88
C ILE A 11 4.02 -7.60 -18.05
N TYR A 12 3.55 -8.02 -19.24
CA TYR A 12 3.34 -9.45 -19.53
C TYR A 12 4.63 -10.27 -19.38
N GLU A 13 5.74 -9.75 -19.91
CA GLU A 13 7.06 -10.35 -19.77
C GLU A 13 7.48 -10.46 -18.29
N CYS A 14 7.20 -9.41 -17.50
CA CYS A 14 7.47 -9.41 -16.07
C CYS A 14 6.68 -10.50 -15.34
N ALA A 15 5.40 -10.63 -15.68
CA ALA A 15 4.51 -11.59 -15.06
C ALA A 15 4.83 -13.03 -15.45
N ASP A 16 5.15 -13.31 -16.72
CA ASP A 16 5.59 -14.64 -17.17
C ASP A 16 6.86 -15.08 -16.44
N TYR A 17 7.85 -14.19 -16.33
CA TYR A 17 9.04 -14.45 -15.53
C TYR A 17 8.70 -14.74 -14.06
N THR A 18 7.83 -13.93 -13.46
CA THR A 18 7.44 -14.05 -12.05
C THR A 18 6.73 -15.37 -11.76
N LEU A 19 5.88 -15.82 -12.69
CA LEU A 19 5.16 -17.09 -12.60
C LEU A 19 6.12 -18.29 -12.60
N LYS A 20 7.17 -18.24 -13.42
CA LYS A 20 8.17 -19.32 -13.58
C LYS A 20 9.23 -19.34 -12.47
N ASN A 21 9.62 -18.17 -11.95
CA ASN A 21 10.77 -18.00 -11.07
C ASN A 21 10.38 -17.59 -9.64
N SER A 22 9.13 -17.85 -9.24
CA SER A 22 8.61 -17.41 -7.95
C SER A 22 9.48 -17.89 -6.78
N ILE A 23 9.86 -16.96 -5.91
CA ILE A 23 10.74 -17.21 -4.74
C ILE A 23 9.97 -17.73 -3.51
N GLY A 24 8.64 -17.65 -3.50
CA GLY A 24 7.78 -18.14 -2.41
C GLY A 24 7.41 -19.62 -2.53
N ILE A 25 6.94 -20.22 -1.44
CA ILE A 25 6.45 -21.60 -1.45
C ILE A 25 5.14 -21.66 -2.25
N ILE A 26 5.16 -22.40 -3.36
CA ILE A 26 3.99 -22.55 -4.24
C ILE A 26 3.09 -23.65 -3.66
N THR A 27 2.38 -23.37 -2.58
CA THR A 27 1.39 -24.31 -2.00
C THR A 27 0.01 -24.15 -2.64
N LYS A 28 -0.31 -22.98 -3.21
CA LYS A 28 -1.58 -22.68 -3.91
C LYS A 28 -1.38 -21.72 -5.10
N ARG A 29 -2.38 -21.61 -5.98
CA ARG A 29 -2.49 -20.59 -7.06
C ARG A 29 -2.79 -19.19 -6.48
N ALA A 30 -2.03 -18.80 -5.47
CA ALA A 30 -2.34 -17.71 -4.57
C ALA A 30 -1.71 -16.39 -5.03
N ALA A 31 -0.40 -16.32 -4.88
CA ALA A 31 0.46 -15.27 -5.41
C ALA A 31 1.76 -15.89 -5.97
N ARG A 32 2.46 -15.12 -6.78
CA ARG A 32 3.80 -15.40 -7.31
C ARG A 32 4.64 -14.17 -7.08
N VAL A 33 5.87 -14.37 -6.63
CA VAL A 33 6.70 -13.26 -6.17
C VAL A 33 8.11 -13.43 -6.69
N VAL A 34 8.68 -12.35 -7.19
CA VAL A 34 10.12 -12.27 -7.45
C VAL A 34 10.64 -10.96 -6.91
N THR A 35 11.96 -10.87 -6.74
CA THR A 35 12.57 -9.57 -6.49
C THR A 35 12.66 -8.74 -7.74
N VAL A 36 12.39 -7.44 -7.60
CA VAL A 36 12.58 -6.48 -8.69
C VAL A 36 14.02 -6.49 -9.19
N ALA A 37 15.01 -6.72 -8.33
CA ALA A 37 16.41 -6.85 -8.75
C ALA A 37 16.62 -7.97 -9.78
N SER A 38 16.11 -9.17 -9.49
CA SER A 38 16.19 -10.33 -10.40
C SER A 38 15.40 -10.08 -11.69
N LEU A 39 14.23 -9.47 -11.57
CA LEU A 39 13.38 -9.12 -12.70
C LEU A 39 14.06 -8.09 -13.62
N LYS A 40 14.71 -7.07 -13.05
CA LYS A 40 15.51 -6.09 -13.81
C LYS A 40 16.65 -6.77 -14.57
N GLN A 41 17.39 -7.66 -13.91
CA GLN A 41 18.47 -8.42 -14.56
C GLN A 41 17.94 -9.24 -15.73
N TYR A 42 16.80 -9.90 -15.55
CA TYR A 42 16.12 -10.63 -16.62
C TYR A 42 15.75 -9.72 -17.81
N LEU A 43 15.04 -8.62 -17.57
CA LEU A 43 14.61 -7.72 -18.65
C LEU A 43 15.79 -7.11 -19.40
N ILE A 44 16.87 -6.76 -18.70
CA ILE A 44 18.11 -6.26 -19.33
C ILE A 44 18.74 -7.36 -20.19
N SER A 45 18.74 -8.62 -19.73
CA SER A 45 19.23 -9.76 -20.54
C SER A 45 18.39 -10.00 -21.81
N GLN A 46 17.13 -9.58 -21.82
CA GLN A 46 16.24 -9.58 -22.99
C GLN A 46 16.43 -8.34 -23.90
N ASN A 47 17.52 -7.59 -23.74
CA ASN A 47 17.82 -6.34 -24.47
C ASN A 47 16.78 -5.23 -24.30
N ILE A 48 16.03 -5.22 -23.19
CA ILE A 48 15.09 -4.15 -22.87
C ILE A 48 15.87 -2.97 -22.26
N SER A 49 15.60 -1.76 -22.75
CA SER A 49 16.26 -0.54 -22.26
C SER A 49 16.06 -0.37 -20.74
N PRO A 50 17.12 -0.09 -19.97
CA PRO A 50 17.01 0.18 -18.53
C PRO A 50 16.00 1.28 -18.17
N LYS A 51 15.86 2.29 -19.04
CA LYS A 51 14.89 3.39 -18.86
C LYS A 51 13.44 2.89 -18.97
N ALA A 52 13.16 1.96 -19.89
CA ALA A 52 11.86 1.34 -20.02
C ALA A 52 11.55 0.45 -18.81
N VAL A 53 12.56 -0.29 -18.33
CA VAL A 53 12.46 -1.13 -17.13
C VAL A 53 12.11 -0.31 -15.89
N GLU A 54 12.73 0.85 -15.67
CA GLU A 54 12.40 1.71 -14.53
C GLU A 54 10.97 2.27 -14.56
N ASN A 55 10.41 2.50 -15.75
CA ASN A 55 9.07 3.06 -15.88
C ASN A 55 7.97 2.05 -15.50
N ILE A 56 8.21 0.75 -15.66
CA ILE A 56 7.24 -0.31 -15.31
C ILE A 56 6.98 -0.31 -13.80
N PHE A 57 8.03 -0.18 -12.99
CA PHE A 57 7.93 -0.27 -11.53
C PHE A 57 7.37 0.99 -10.86
N LYS A 58 7.07 2.05 -11.63
CA LYS A 58 6.42 3.27 -11.15
C LYS A 58 4.90 3.25 -11.30
N THR A 59 4.35 2.27 -12.04
CA THR A 59 2.94 2.25 -12.44
C THR A 59 2.25 1.00 -11.91
N ARG A 60 1.10 1.18 -11.24
CA ARG A 60 0.16 0.07 -10.99
C ARG A 60 -0.72 -0.09 -12.22
N VAL A 61 -0.70 -1.26 -12.85
CA VAL A 61 -1.54 -1.58 -14.01
C VAL A 61 -2.23 -2.92 -13.73
N LYS A 62 -3.43 -3.06 -14.25
CA LYS A 62 -4.15 -4.33 -14.23
C LYS A 62 -3.71 -5.17 -15.42
N LEU A 63 -3.27 -6.40 -15.17
CA LEU A 63 -2.88 -7.31 -16.23
C LEU A 63 -4.11 -8.02 -16.81
N GLY A 64 -4.07 -8.29 -18.11
CA GLY A 64 -5.00 -9.19 -18.76
C GLY A 64 -4.70 -10.65 -18.43
N PRO A 65 -5.44 -11.60 -19.01
CA PRO A 65 -5.14 -13.03 -18.89
C PRO A 65 -3.71 -13.32 -19.39
N ILE A 66 -3.00 -14.21 -18.67
CA ILE A 66 -1.62 -14.61 -18.98
C ILE A 66 -1.59 -16.11 -19.20
N GLY A 67 -1.50 -16.53 -20.46
CA GLY A 67 -1.59 -17.94 -20.85
C GLY A 67 -2.92 -18.57 -20.42
N ASP A 68 -2.87 -19.79 -19.87
CA ASP A 68 -4.05 -20.56 -19.43
C ASP A 68 -4.68 -20.07 -18.11
N TRP A 69 -4.25 -18.90 -17.61
CA TRP A 69 -4.62 -18.40 -16.29
C TRP A 69 -5.52 -17.16 -16.42
N THR A 70 -6.71 -17.22 -15.83
CA THR A 70 -7.68 -16.13 -15.81
C THR A 70 -7.21 -14.98 -14.92
N ASP A 71 -7.39 -13.73 -15.40
CA ASP A 71 -7.17 -12.42 -14.77
C ASP A 71 -6.21 -12.39 -13.55
N TRP A 72 -4.98 -11.95 -13.78
CA TRP A 72 -4.01 -11.64 -12.73
C TRP A 72 -3.86 -10.13 -12.56
N ASP A 73 -3.62 -9.69 -11.33
CA ASP A 73 -3.21 -8.33 -11.02
C ASP A 73 -1.76 -8.36 -10.51
N TYR A 74 -1.07 -7.21 -10.57
CA TYR A 74 0.27 -7.09 -10.01
C TYR A 74 0.44 -5.83 -9.16
N GLU A 75 1.40 -5.89 -8.25
CA GLU A 75 1.84 -4.75 -7.47
C GLU A 75 3.34 -4.85 -7.17
N CYS A 76 3.93 -3.69 -6.87
CA CYS A 76 5.27 -3.61 -6.32
C CYS A 76 5.17 -3.15 -4.87
N CYS A 77 5.82 -3.87 -3.96
CA CYS A 77 5.83 -3.58 -2.53
C CYS A 77 7.15 -4.04 -1.90
N GLN A 78 7.49 -3.54 -0.71
CA GLN A 78 8.66 -4.04 0.01
C GLN A 78 8.35 -5.37 0.70
N VAL A 79 9.38 -6.14 1.06
CA VAL A 79 9.22 -7.40 1.83
C VAL A 79 8.47 -7.15 3.13
N GLU A 80 8.74 -6.04 3.82
CA GLU A 80 8.04 -5.68 5.05
C GLU A 80 6.55 -5.44 4.82
N ASP A 81 6.20 -4.61 3.83
CA ASP A 81 4.80 -4.35 3.47
C ASP A 81 4.06 -5.63 3.10
N TYR A 82 4.72 -6.51 2.34
CA TYR A 82 4.16 -7.79 1.94
C TYR A 82 3.87 -8.67 3.16
N ARG A 83 4.81 -8.82 4.10
CA ARG A 83 4.62 -9.62 5.32
C ARG A 83 3.52 -9.08 6.23
N ASN A 84 3.37 -7.76 6.28
CA ASN A 84 2.35 -7.09 7.08
C ASN A 84 0.99 -7.03 6.38
N ASP A 85 0.90 -7.52 5.14
CA ASP A 85 -0.34 -7.43 4.40
C ASP A 85 -1.40 -8.38 4.98
N PRO A 86 -2.61 -7.91 5.29
CA PRO A 86 -3.67 -8.75 5.85
C PRO A 86 -3.99 -9.97 4.98
N ARG A 87 -3.77 -9.91 3.65
CA ARG A 87 -3.95 -11.02 2.71
C ARG A 87 -3.08 -12.23 3.06
N PHE A 88 -1.97 -12.06 3.81
CA PHE A 88 -1.17 -13.15 4.39
C PHE A 88 -1.90 -13.86 5.52
N ASN A 89 -2.44 -13.09 6.45
CA ASN A 89 -3.14 -13.61 7.62
C ASN A 89 -4.36 -14.44 7.22
N TYR A 90 -5.06 -14.03 6.15
CA TYR A 90 -6.18 -14.77 5.58
C TYR A 90 -5.76 -15.84 4.55
N ARG A 91 -4.46 -16.12 4.43
CA ARG A 91 -3.89 -17.20 3.60
C ARG A 91 -4.18 -17.06 2.11
N TYR A 92 -4.47 -15.85 1.64
CA TYR A 92 -4.71 -15.59 0.22
C TYR A 92 -3.42 -15.43 -0.54
N PHE A 93 -2.41 -14.80 0.05
CA PHE A 93 -1.05 -14.67 -0.46
C PHE A 93 -0.13 -15.35 0.57
N PRO A 94 0.26 -16.62 0.39
CA PRO A 94 1.03 -17.36 1.38
C PRO A 94 2.50 -16.96 1.36
N GLU A 95 3.21 -17.41 2.40
CA GLU A 95 4.48 -16.84 2.86
C GLU A 95 5.59 -16.76 1.80
N LEU A 96 6.33 -15.65 1.85
CA LEU A 96 7.68 -15.54 1.31
C LEU A 96 8.63 -16.43 2.11
N VAL A 97 9.59 -17.05 1.43
CA VAL A 97 10.71 -17.70 2.12
C VAL A 97 11.54 -16.63 2.85
N ASP A 98 12.00 -16.93 4.07
CA ASP A 98 12.80 -16.08 4.97
C ASP A 98 14.22 -15.79 4.43
N HIS A 99 14.32 -15.18 3.26
CA HIS A 99 15.61 -15.08 2.56
C HIS A 99 15.98 -13.69 2.03
N LYS A 100 15.29 -12.60 2.40
CA LYS A 100 15.66 -11.26 1.93
C LYS A 100 15.49 -10.17 2.99
N SER A 101 16.27 -9.10 2.86
CA SER A 101 16.17 -7.89 3.70
C SER A 101 14.78 -7.27 3.59
N ASN A 102 14.24 -6.74 4.69
CA ASN A 102 12.94 -6.06 4.77
C ASN A 102 12.75 -4.98 3.68
N ASN A 103 13.83 -4.30 3.29
CA ASN A 103 13.82 -3.22 2.30
C ASN A 103 13.85 -3.71 0.86
N THR A 104 13.82 -5.03 0.64
CA THR A 104 13.89 -5.58 -0.72
C THR A 104 12.57 -5.32 -1.45
N LEU A 105 12.64 -4.72 -2.63
CA LEU A 105 11.46 -4.48 -3.48
C LEU A 105 11.06 -5.76 -4.22
N LEU A 106 9.77 -6.08 -4.14
CA LEU A 106 9.15 -7.26 -4.72
C LEU A 106 8.24 -6.87 -5.88
N PHE A 107 8.15 -7.77 -6.86
CA PHE A 107 7.11 -7.77 -7.87
C PHE A 107 6.20 -8.96 -7.56
N VAL A 108 4.93 -8.66 -7.27
CA VAL A 108 3.95 -9.64 -6.80
C VAL A 108 2.85 -9.74 -7.84
N CYS A 109 2.66 -10.94 -8.39
CA CYS A 109 1.48 -11.28 -9.18
C CYS A 109 0.50 -12.04 -8.28
N TYR A 110 -0.78 -11.69 -8.32
CA TYR A 110 -1.82 -12.41 -7.61
C TYR A 110 -3.07 -12.59 -8.47
N SER A 111 -3.80 -13.70 -8.23
CA SER A 111 -5.04 -13.94 -8.94
C SER A 111 -6.13 -13.00 -8.44
N LYS A 112 -6.87 -12.39 -9.38
CA LYS A 112 -8.07 -11.61 -9.08
C LYS A 112 -9.11 -12.41 -8.29
N GLN A 113 -9.19 -13.73 -8.48
CA GLN A 113 -10.10 -14.58 -7.72
C GLN A 113 -9.76 -14.60 -6.23
N ASN A 114 -8.47 -14.67 -5.86
CA ASN A 114 -8.06 -14.62 -4.45
C ASN A 114 -8.27 -13.23 -3.86
N HIS A 115 -8.07 -12.18 -4.66
CA HIS A 115 -8.38 -10.83 -4.22
C HIS A 115 -9.89 -10.65 -3.95
N LEU A 116 -10.76 -11.17 -4.83
CA LEU A 116 -12.20 -11.17 -4.62
C LEU A 116 -12.61 -12.03 -3.42
N ALA A 117 -12.01 -13.20 -3.24
CA ALA A 117 -12.24 -14.06 -2.08
C ALA A 117 -11.86 -13.33 -0.78
N TYR A 118 -10.72 -12.65 -0.76
CA TYR A 118 -10.30 -11.79 0.36
C TYR A 118 -11.31 -10.68 0.65
N LEU A 119 -11.77 -9.96 -0.37
CA LEU A 119 -12.77 -8.91 -0.19
C LEU A 119 -14.10 -9.46 0.36
N ASN A 120 -14.48 -10.67 -0.06
CA ASN A 120 -15.68 -11.34 0.42
C ASN A 120 -15.52 -11.84 1.86
N ASP A 121 -14.38 -12.42 2.23
CA ASP A 121 -14.11 -12.82 3.61
C ASP A 121 -14.06 -11.61 4.54
N ILE A 122 -13.54 -10.47 4.07
CA ILE A 122 -13.63 -9.22 4.82
C ILE A 122 -15.07 -8.75 4.97
N SER A 123 -15.90 -8.81 3.91
CA SER A 123 -17.28 -8.35 4.00
C SER A 123 -18.12 -9.24 4.93
N LEU A 124 -17.82 -10.54 4.97
CA LEU A 124 -18.51 -11.54 5.80
C LEU A 124 -18.00 -11.58 7.25
N ASN A 125 -16.68 -11.45 7.46
CA ASN A 125 -16.05 -11.52 8.79
C ASN A 125 -15.82 -10.17 9.46
N ARG A 126 -16.04 -9.05 8.75
CA ARG A 126 -16.30 -7.78 9.43
C ARG A 126 -17.62 -7.95 10.17
N LYS A 127 -17.53 -8.28 11.46
CA LYS A 127 -18.56 -7.86 12.41
C LYS A 127 -18.89 -6.40 12.04
N PRO A 128 -20.17 -6.01 11.87
CA PRO A 128 -20.52 -4.62 11.67
C PRO A 128 -19.79 -3.83 12.74
N VAL A 129 -18.92 -2.93 12.32
CA VAL A 129 -17.90 -2.33 13.19
C VAL A 129 -18.63 -1.45 14.21
N SER A 130 -19.06 -2.05 15.33
CA SER A 130 -19.59 -1.34 16.50
C SER A 130 -18.51 -0.42 17.08
N SER A 131 -17.24 -0.78 16.93
CA SER A 131 -16.08 -0.01 17.39
C SER A 131 -15.78 1.26 16.59
N ARG A 132 -16.35 1.46 15.39
CA ARG A 132 -16.17 2.71 14.62
C ARG A 132 -17.09 3.81 15.15
N LYS A 133 -18.25 3.42 15.70
CA LYS A 133 -19.09 4.33 16.48
C LYS A 133 -18.41 4.69 17.79
N GLU A 134 -17.89 3.70 18.52
CA GLU A 134 -17.18 3.94 19.79
C GLU A 134 -15.97 4.88 19.63
N LEU A 135 -15.11 4.67 18.62
CA LEU A 135 -14.02 5.61 18.31
C LEU A 135 -14.51 7.00 17.86
N SER A 136 -15.62 7.07 17.13
CA SER A 136 -16.23 8.34 16.74
C SER A 136 -16.79 9.07 17.97
N ASP A 137 -17.39 8.34 18.91
CA ASP A 137 -17.98 8.89 20.12
C ASP A 137 -16.87 9.35 21.09
N GLU A 138 -15.81 8.57 21.27
CA GLU A 138 -14.60 8.96 22.03
C GLU A 138 -13.94 10.22 21.45
N LEU A 139 -13.80 10.30 20.12
CA LEU A 139 -13.25 11.50 19.46
C LEU A 139 -14.17 12.72 19.63
N MET A 140 -15.48 12.51 19.59
CA MET A 140 -16.46 13.60 19.80
C MET A 140 -16.50 14.06 21.25
N ASP A 141 -16.31 13.16 22.21
CA ASP A 141 -16.23 13.49 23.62
C ASP A 141 -14.92 14.21 23.94
N LEU A 142 -13.79 13.75 23.39
CA LEU A 142 -12.52 14.48 23.46
C LEU A 142 -12.64 15.88 22.85
N TYR A 143 -13.32 16.03 21.71
CA TYR A 143 -13.56 17.34 21.09
C TYR A 143 -14.39 18.27 21.98
N LYS A 144 -15.40 17.74 22.69
CA LYS A 144 -16.19 18.51 23.66
C LYS A 144 -15.36 18.92 24.88
N GLU A 145 -14.50 18.03 25.38
CA GLU A 145 -13.60 18.32 26.50
C GLU A 145 -12.55 19.38 26.17
N LEU A 146 -11.96 19.32 24.98
CA LEU A 146 -10.95 20.26 24.51
C LEU A 146 -11.54 21.61 24.07
N LYS A 147 -12.87 21.70 23.90
CA LYS A 147 -13.52 22.96 23.51
C LYS A 147 -13.31 24.01 24.60
N PRO A 148 -12.74 25.19 24.27
CA PRO A 148 -12.50 26.23 25.25
C PRO A 148 -13.79 26.64 25.96
N LYS A 149 -13.77 26.61 27.30
CA LYS A 149 -14.87 27.11 28.11
C LYS A 149 -14.96 28.63 27.99
N GLN A 150 -16.17 29.18 28.15
CA GLN A 150 -16.38 30.63 28.09
C GLN A 150 -15.49 31.39 29.09
N SER A 151 -15.28 30.82 30.29
CA SER A 151 -14.36 31.37 31.28
C SER A 151 -12.92 31.50 30.77
N MET A 152 -12.40 30.52 30.04
CA MET A 152 -11.06 30.57 29.46
C MET A 152 -10.96 31.65 28.38
N ILE A 153 -12.03 31.86 27.61
CA ILE A 153 -12.11 32.92 26.60
C ILE A 153 -12.10 34.29 27.28
N ASP A 154 -12.87 34.44 28.36
CA ASP A 154 -12.96 35.69 29.12
C ASP A 154 -11.65 36.01 29.83
N GLU A 155 -10.98 35.01 30.42
CA GLU A 155 -9.64 35.14 30.99
C GLU A 155 -8.62 35.54 29.93
N ARG A 156 -8.65 34.94 28.74
CA ARG A 156 -7.76 35.32 27.63
C ARG A 156 -7.99 36.76 27.18
N ARG A 157 -9.25 37.20 27.09
CA ARG A 157 -9.60 38.61 26.78
C ARG A 157 -9.11 39.56 27.87
N SER A 158 -9.34 39.21 29.13
CA SER A 158 -8.88 39.99 30.29
C SER A 158 -7.35 40.11 30.30
N LEU A 159 -6.63 39.02 30.05
CA LEU A 159 -5.18 39.01 29.97
C LEU A 159 -4.68 39.90 28.82
N LYS A 160 -5.29 39.78 27.63
CA LYS A 160 -4.97 40.65 26.49
C LYS A 160 -5.14 42.14 26.85
N ASN A 161 -6.27 42.49 27.46
CA ASN A 161 -6.56 43.88 27.84
C ASN A 161 -5.58 44.39 28.90
N ARG A 162 -5.19 43.56 29.87
CA ARG A 162 -4.17 43.90 30.88
C ARG A 162 -2.80 44.14 30.26
N ILE A 163 -2.40 43.30 29.30
CA ILE A 163 -1.12 43.46 28.58
C ILE A 163 -1.17 44.74 27.75
N GLN A 164 -2.24 44.99 27.01
CA GLN A 164 -2.41 46.21 26.22
C GLN A 164 -2.38 47.46 27.11
N ALA A 165 -3.06 47.44 28.25
CA ALA A 165 -3.03 48.56 29.19
C ALA A 165 -1.63 48.82 29.76
N LYS A 166 -0.80 47.78 29.93
CA LYS A 166 0.61 47.95 30.31
C LYS A 166 1.45 48.50 29.16
N LEU A 167 1.23 48.03 27.93
CA LEU A 167 1.91 48.53 26.74
C LEU A 167 1.61 50.00 26.50
N ASN A 168 0.34 50.42 26.57
CA ASN A 168 -0.06 51.82 26.38
C ASN A 168 0.54 52.77 27.44
N LYS A 169 0.97 52.27 28.60
CA LYS A 169 1.68 53.08 29.60
C LYS A 169 3.14 53.34 29.24
N ILE A 170 3.74 52.46 28.46
CA ILE A 170 5.15 52.54 28.03
C ILE A 170 5.22 53.20 26.65
N TRP A 171 4.29 52.86 25.76
CA TRP A 171 4.18 53.31 24.39
C TRP A 171 2.71 53.54 24.04
N PRO A 172 2.16 54.74 24.33
CA PRO A 172 0.75 55.05 24.09
C PRO A 172 0.38 55.04 22.61
#